data_AF-A0A6A6APX8-F1
#
_entry.id   AF-A0A6A6APX8-F1
#
_cell.length_a   1.000
_cell.length_b   1.000
_cell.length_c   1.000
_cell.angle_alpha   90.00
_cell.angle_beta   90.00
_cell.angle_gamma   90.00
#
_symmetry.space_group_name_H-M   'P 1'
#
loop_
_entity.id
_entity.type
_entity.pdbx_description
1 polymer ?
#
loop_
_entity_poly.entity_id
_entity_poly.type
_entity_poly.pdbx_seq_one_letter_code
_entity_poly.pdbx_strand_id
1 'polypeptide(L)'
;NTMSFCEECNKPGATRCSGCQSSLYCSKECQKKGWPMHRFLCKTLKDFQDRPVPSGSHEIYSRAIYFHPNETSPRFIWLKNERISYDGYTITYVRPRLGALIANNEDEKKSDAYVTPGSASFAHNHALDRGLTHTVFLRYRDTFLVDGSQPNKAINKVCDLDSRYAHEWRGPIVAYGTELLGGMSIDPKQTVDLAPSDLRTIVHFLNVFNCQGSMADGMQEMRPIAGVRINCGGDVEHGGRLKYEPVTVPAYHRIFEEPAAPISTRFGFPVTMQRVRGSYNRWNNGTMADGWLAFCNPAATYIYLGCDPKVRDNTAGPSWGFAPMKWQNSVGSVLLMRQDKKTLLPEHAAALSDYCQFHLTDLFQRQIDGEIGINAARILREITEEKFKTYYETWKEDQDDEEKRTQISPYEV
;
A
#
# COMPACT_ATOMS: atom_id res chain seq x y z
N ASN A 1 -21.32 2.77 27.40
CA ASN A 1 -21.40 2.28 26.01
C ASN A 1 -20.34 2.95 25.17
N THR A 2 -19.17 2.34 25.03
CA THR A 2 -18.18 2.75 24.03
C THR A 2 -18.70 2.30 22.66
N MET A 3 -19.02 3.25 21.78
CA MET A 3 -19.35 2.91 20.39
C MET A 3 -18.17 2.16 19.78
N SER A 4 -18.42 0.95 19.31
CA SER A 4 -17.40 0.15 18.63
C SER A 4 -17.49 0.41 17.12
N PHE A 5 -16.37 0.78 16.52
CA PHE A 5 -16.31 1.23 15.13
C PHE A 5 -16.01 0.07 14.16
N CYS A 6 -16.29 0.32 12.88
CA CYS A 6 -15.84 -0.52 11.79
C CYS A 6 -14.31 -0.63 11.76
N GLU A 7 -13.77 -1.82 11.49
CA GLU A 7 -12.33 -2.04 11.31
C GLU A 7 -11.78 -1.29 10.08
N GLU A 8 -12.63 -1.03 9.07
CA GLU A 8 -12.28 -0.34 7.81
C GLU A 8 -12.43 1.17 7.80
N CYS A 9 -13.33 1.73 8.60
CA CYS A 9 -13.67 3.14 8.53
C CYS A 9 -14.22 3.66 9.86
N ASN A 10 -14.56 4.95 9.90
CA ASN A 10 -15.11 5.59 11.11
C ASN A 10 -16.62 5.46 11.30
N LYS A 11 -17.30 4.67 10.44
CA LYS A 11 -18.71 4.35 10.67
C LYS A 11 -18.85 3.39 11.85
N PRO A 12 -19.92 3.48 12.65
CA PRO A 12 -20.24 2.48 13.67
C PRO A 12 -20.28 1.06 13.10
N GLY A 13 -19.80 0.10 13.87
CA GLY A 13 -19.86 -1.32 13.49
C GLY A 13 -21.30 -1.84 13.58
N ALA A 14 -21.82 -2.39 12.49
CA ALA A 14 -23.18 -2.95 12.41
C ALA A 14 -23.19 -4.48 12.54
N THR A 15 -22.14 -5.14 12.08
CA THR A 15 -22.04 -6.61 12.01
C THR A 15 -20.71 -7.08 12.56
N ARG A 16 -20.71 -8.25 13.23
CA ARG A 16 -19.49 -8.91 13.72
C ARG A 16 -18.97 -9.89 12.67
N CYS A 17 -17.65 -10.05 12.61
CA CYS A 17 -17.04 -11.11 11.83
C CYS A 17 -17.51 -12.47 12.35
N SER A 18 -18.09 -13.30 11.48
CA SER A 18 -18.60 -14.62 11.86
C SER A 18 -17.51 -15.59 12.35
N GLY A 19 -16.26 -15.39 11.92
CA GLY A 19 -15.13 -16.24 12.29
C GLY A 19 -14.59 -15.97 13.69
N CYS A 20 -14.29 -14.70 14.01
CA CYS A 20 -13.62 -14.34 15.26
C CYS A 20 -14.57 -13.74 16.31
N GLN A 21 -15.77 -13.27 15.91
CA GLN A 21 -16.75 -12.56 16.74
C GLN A 21 -16.25 -11.26 17.42
N SER A 22 -14.98 -10.91 17.22
CA SER A 22 -14.31 -9.75 17.82
C SER A 22 -14.38 -8.51 16.94
N SER A 23 -14.03 -8.64 15.65
CA SER A 23 -14.01 -7.50 14.72
C SER A 23 -15.40 -7.11 14.25
N LEU A 24 -15.60 -5.82 14.02
CA LEU A 24 -16.86 -5.21 13.60
C LEU A 24 -16.71 -4.52 12.24
N TYR A 25 -17.78 -4.57 11.44
CA TYR A 25 -17.87 -3.92 10.13
C TYR A 25 -19.21 -3.21 9.98
N CYS A 26 -19.20 -2.05 9.32
CA CYS A 26 -20.44 -1.34 8.99
C CYS A 26 -21.17 -1.96 7.80
N SER A 27 -20.50 -2.74 6.96
CA SER A 27 -21.07 -3.39 5.77
C SER A 27 -20.24 -4.59 5.29
N LYS A 28 -20.80 -5.42 4.41
CA LYS A 28 -20.10 -6.56 3.78
C LYS A 28 -18.94 -6.12 2.89
N GLU A 29 -19.07 -4.96 2.25
CA GLU A 29 -18.03 -4.36 1.40
C GLU A 29 -16.82 -4.00 2.25
N CYS A 30 -17.03 -3.39 3.43
CA CYS A 30 -15.96 -3.14 4.39
C CYS A 30 -15.32 -4.47 4.84
N GLN A 31 -16.11 -5.46 5.22
CA GLN A 31 -15.56 -6.77 5.61
C GLN A 31 -14.70 -7.40 4.50
N LYS A 32 -15.15 -7.35 3.24
CA LYS A 32 -14.42 -7.86 2.08
C LYS A 32 -13.12 -7.08 1.85
N LYS A 33 -13.16 -5.75 1.99
CA LYS A 33 -11.99 -4.86 1.87
C LYS A 33 -10.94 -5.15 2.95
N GLY A 34 -11.37 -5.45 4.17
CA GLY A 34 -10.49 -5.77 5.30
C GLY A 34 -9.90 -7.16 5.32
N TRP A 35 -10.57 -8.10 4.65
CA TRP A 35 -10.25 -9.51 4.70
C TRP A 35 -8.77 -9.86 4.42
N PRO A 36 -8.08 -9.25 3.43
CA PRO A 36 -6.68 -9.58 3.15
C PRO A 36 -5.75 -9.42 4.36
N MET A 37 -6.05 -8.46 5.24
CA MET A 37 -5.35 -8.21 6.51
C MET A 37 -5.95 -9.04 7.64
N HIS A 38 -7.26 -8.94 7.84
CA HIS A 38 -7.98 -9.54 8.96
C HIS A 38 -7.76 -11.07 9.06
N ARG A 39 -7.68 -11.75 7.91
CA ARG A 39 -7.57 -13.21 7.82
C ARG A 39 -6.34 -13.81 8.52
N PHE A 40 -5.25 -13.04 8.69
CA PHE A 40 -4.03 -13.55 9.32
C PHE A 40 -4.26 -13.96 10.77
N LEU A 41 -5.13 -13.24 11.49
CA LEU A 41 -5.41 -13.48 12.91
C LEU A 41 -6.85 -13.92 13.21
N CYS A 42 -7.76 -13.76 12.25
CA CYS A 42 -9.18 -14.04 12.43
C CYS A 42 -9.47 -15.43 13.02
N LYS A 43 -9.01 -16.48 12.34
CA LYS A 43 -9.37 -17.86 12.71
C LYS A 43 -8.61 -18.37 13.93
N THR A 44 -7.43 -17.82 14.21
CA THR A 44 -6.57 -18.23 15.32
C THR A 44 -6.99 -17.58 16.64
N LEU A 45 -7.83 -16.53 16.62
CA LEU A 45 -8.30 -15.89 17.85
C LEU A 45 -8.96 -16.87 18.83
N LYS A 46 -9.69 -17.86 18.32
CA LYS A 46 -10.36 -18.89 19.14
C LYS A 46 -9.37 -19.72 19.98
N ASP A 47 -8.13 -19.86 19.51
CA ASP A 47 -7.07 -20.63 20.19
C ASP A 47 -6.39 -19.78 21.30
N PHE A 48 -6.77 -18.51 21.42
CA PHE A 48 -6.28 -17.56 22.42
C PHE A 48 -7.43 -16.96 23.25
N GLN A 49 -8.40 -17.80 23.62
CA GLN A 49 -9.43 -17.45 24.61
C GLN A 49 -9.01 -17.86 26.02
N ASP A 50 -8.31 -18.98 26.15
CA ASP A 50 -7.83 -19.49 27.44
C ASP A 50 -6.46 -18.91 27.78
N ARG A 51 -6.44 -17.98 28.74
CA ARG A 51 -5.20 -17.36 29.21
C ARG A 51 -4.40 -18.37 30.06
N PRO A 52 -3.06 -18.48 29.86
CA PRO A 52 -2.23 -19.33 30.69
C PRO A 52 -2.34 -18.98 32.17
N VAL A 53 -2.31 -20.02 33.01
CA VAL A 53 -2.34 -19.86 34.47
C VAL A 53 -0.99 -19.32 34.94
N PRO A 54 -0.96 -18.17 35.64
CA PRO A 54 0.28 -17.65 36.19
C PRO A 54 0.89 -18.58 37.24
N SER A 55 2.22 -18.67 37.23
CA SER A 55 3.01 -19.42 38.21
C SER A 55 3.11 -18.71 39.57
N GLY A 56 2.74 -17.43 39.64
CA GLY A 56 2.79 -16.62 40.86
C GLY A 56 2.05 -15.28 40.70
N SER A 57 1.87 -14.56 41.81
CA SER A 57 1.09 -13.30 41.88
C SER A 57 1.68 -12.14 41.05
N HIS A 58 2.98 -12.19 40.78
CA HIS A 58 3.68 -11.21 39.96
C HIS A 58 3.62 -11.53 38.46
N GLU A 59 3.16 -12.71 38.06
CA GLU A 59 3.11 -13.12 36.66
C GLU A 59 1.71 -12.87 36.07
N ILE A 60 1.65 -12.31 34.87
CA ILE A 60 0.41 -12.20 34.09
C ILE A 60 0.68 -12.41 32.61
N TYR A 61 -0.30 -12.90 31.88
CA TYR A 61 -0.21 -13.08 30.44
C TYR A 61 -1.13 -12.10 29.72
N SER A 62 -0.75 -11.62 28.54
CA SER A 62 -1.64 -10.89 27.64
C SER A 62 -1.47 -11.36 26.22
N ARG A 63 -2.52 -11.26 25.41
CA ARG A 63 -2.48 -11.61 24.00
C ARG A 63 -1.76 -10.52 23.22
N ALA A 64 -0.65 -10.89 22.61
CA ALA A 64 0.20 -10.03 21.81
C ALA A 64 0.25 -10.53 20.36
N ILE A 65 0.71 -9.68 19.44
CA ILE A 65 0.91 -10.04 18.03
C ILE A 65 2.41 -10.13 17.77
N TYR A 66 2.86 -11.24 17.20
CA TYR A 66 4.25 -11.50 16.92
C TYR A 66 4.51 -11.56 15.42
N PHE A 67 5.57 -10.88 15.00
CA PHE A 67 6.11 -10.88 13.65
C PHE A 67 7.48 -11.53 13.69
N HIS A 68 7.52 -12.85 13.53
CA HIS A 68 8.78 -13.59 13.47
C HIS A 68 9.43 -13.41 12.08
N PRO A 69 10.75 -13.16 11.99
CA PRO A 69 11.38 -12.79 10.72
C PRO A 69 11.37 -13.93 9.68
N ASN A 70 11.38 -15.18 10.13
CA ASN A 70 11.34 -16.34 9.23
C ASN A 70 9.93 -16.79 8.85
N GLU A 71 8.88 -16.23 9.48
CA GLU A 71 7.49 -16.59 9.20
C GLU A 71 6.90 -15.62 8.16
N THR A 72 5.97 -16.08 7.33
CA THR A 72 5.33 -15.23 6.30
C THR A 72 4.03 -14.60 6.78
N SER A 73 3.69 -14.71 8.07
CA SER A 73 2.41 -14.26 8.60
C SER A 73 2.56 -13.88 10.07
N PRO A 74 1.92 -12.79 10.52
CA PRO A 74 1.83 -12.49 11.94
C PRO A 74 0.93 -13.50 12.64
N ARG A 75 1.18 -13.72 13.93
CA ARG A 75 0.37 -14.61 14.76
C ARG A 75 0.19 -14.08 16.18
N PHE A 76 -0.85 -14.55 16.85
CA PHE A 76 -0.98 -14.31 18.28
C PHE A 76 0.06 -15.10 19.07
N ILE A 77 0.43 -14.54 20.22
CA ILE A 77 1.17 -15.21 21.30
C ILE A 77 0.57 -14.80 22.65
N TRP A 78 0.74 -15.66 23.65
CA TRP A 78 0.60 -15.24 25.05
C TRP A 78 1.92 -14.65 25.52
N LEU A 79 1.97 -13.32 25.65
CA LEU A 79 3.12 -12.61 26.18
C LEU A 79 3.09 -12.67 27.70
N LYS A 80 4.13 -13.25 28.30
CA LYS A 80 4.36 -13.19 29.74
C LYS A 80 4.77 -11.78 30.12
N ASN A 81 4.18 -11.25 31.19
CA ASN A 81 4.51 -9.97 31.78
C ASN A 81 4.66 -10.13 33.29
N GLU A 82 5.35 -9.17 33.89
CA GLU A 82 5.62 -9.13 35.32
C GLU A 82 5.06 -7.86 35.93
N ARG A 83 4.33 -8.00 37.05
CA ARG A 83 3.86 -6.91 37.90
C ARG A 83 4.97 -6.52 38.86
N ILE A 84 5.49 -5.31 38.67
CA ILE A 84 6.50 -4.72 39.52
C ILE A 84 5.81 -3.88 40.59
N SER A 85 6.25 -4.07 41.84
CA SER A 85 5.80 -3.32 43.00
C SER A 85 7.03 -2.96 43.83
N TYR A 86 7.23 -1.66 44.10
CA TYR A 86 8.34 -1.20 44.94
C TYR A 86 8.06 -1.34 46.44
N ASP A 87 6.79 -1.27 46.84
CA ASP A 87 6.33 -1.33 48.23
C ASP A 87 5.81 -2.73 48.62
N GLY A 88 5.67 -3.65 47.67
CA GLY A 88 5.12 -4.99 47.87
C GLY A 88 3.58 -5.05 47.88
N TYR A 89 2.90 -3.91 47.81
CA TYR A 89 1.44 -3.82 47.94
C TYR A 89 0.78 -3.21 46.69
N THR A 90 1.41 -2.21 46.09
CA THR A 90 0.88 -1.46 44.95
C THR A 90 1.63 -1.83 43.67
N ILE A 91 0.91 -2.25 42.64
CA ILE A 91 1.51 -2.43 41.31
C ILE A 91 1.95 -1.06 40.81
N THR A 92 3.25 -0.89 40.68
CA THR A 92 3.84 0.32 40.12
C THR A 92 3.75 0.30 38.61
N TYR A 93 4.13 -0.82 37.98
CA TYR A 93 4.01 -1.02 36.54
C TYR A 93 4.06 -2.49 36.13
N VAL A 94 3.75 -2.75 34.86
CA VAL A 94 3.86 -4.05 34.22
C VAL A 94 4.96 -4.01 33.18
N ARG A 95 5.85 -5.01 33.23
CA ARG A 95 6.97 -5.15 32.31
C ARG A 95 6.80 -6.41 31.44
N PRO A 96 6.82 -6.30 30.10
CA PRO A 96 6.79 -7.47 29.24
C PRO A 96 8.09 -8.27 29.36
N ARG A 97 7.98 -9.59 29.49
CA ARG A 97 9.12 -10.50 29.49
C ARG A 97 9.34 -10.98 28.05
N LEU A 98 10.11 -10.20 27.30
CA LEU A 98 10.38 -10.47 25.88
C LEU A 98 11.29 -11.69 25.69
N GLY A 99 12.41 -11.75 26.42
CA GLY A 99 13.34 -12.89 26.41
C GLY A 99 13.64 -13.39 24.99
N ALA A 100 13.50 -14.70 24.79
CA ALA A 100 13.71 -15.38 23.51
C ALA A 100 12.83 -14.87 22.35
N LEU A 101 11.71 -14.18 22.61
CA LEU A 101 10.84 -13.63 21.56
C LEU A 101 11.54 -12.54 20.75
N ILE A 102 12.53 -11.87 21.34
CA ILE A 102 13.30 -10.82 20.67
C ILE A 102 14.74 -11.27 20.36
N ALA A 103 15.07 -12.54 20.56
CA ALA A 103 16.37 -13.07 20.18
C ALA A 103 16.50 -13.18 18.65
N ASN A 104 17.65 -12.81 18.13
CA ASN A 104 17.97 -12.88 16.69
C ASN A 104 18.58 -14.21 16.26
N ASN A 105 19.15 -14.95 17.20
CA ASN A 105 19.78 -16.25 16.95
C ASN A 105 19.55 -17.20 18.15
N GLU A 106 19.91 -18.47 17.99
CA GLU A 106 19.72 -19.49 19.03
C GLU A 106 20.60 -19.29 20.26
N ASP A 107 21.73 -18.59 20.14
CA ASP A 107 22.64 -18.35 21.26
C ASP A 107 22.08 -17.27 22.19
N GLU A 108 21.49 -16.20 21.63
CA GLU A 108 20.77 -15.19 22.40
C GLU A 108 19.55 -15.77 23.14
N LYS A 109 18.90 -16.80 22.59
CA LYS A 109 17.81 -17.50 23.28
C LYS A 109 18.28 -18.24 24.54
N LYS A 110 19.53 -18.69 24.55
CA LYS A 110 20.16 -19.45 25.65
C LYS A 110 20.93 -18.56 26.62
N SER A 111 21.23 -17.33 26.22
CA SER A 111 22.05 -16.40 26.98
C SER A 111 21.23 -15.65 28.02
N ASP A 112 21.81 -15.43 29.21
CA ASP A 112 21.29 -14.50 30.20
C ASP A 112 21.58 -13.03 29.85
N ALA A 113 22.25 -12.78 28.71
CA ALA A 113 22.55 -11.43 28.25
C ALA A 113 21.26 -10.64 28.00
N TYR A 114 21.12 -9.52 28.70
CA TYR A 114 20.01 -8.61 28.49
C TYR A 114 20.14 -7.93 27.13
N VAL A 115 19.24 -8.26 26.23
CA VAL A 115 19.09 -7.57 24.95
C VAL A 115 18.13 -6.39 25.13
N THR A 116 18.62 -5.17 24.88
CA THR A 116 17.76 -3.97 24.84
C THR A 116 17.12 -3.83 23.46
N PRO A 117 15.80 -4.03 23.30
CA PRO A 117 15.14 -3.85 22.02
C PRO A 117 14.86 -2.38 21.73
N GLY A 118 14.73 -2.05 20.44
CA GLY A 118 14.10 -0.81 20.01
C GLY A 118 12.64 -0.74 20.46
N SER A 119 12.10 0.47 20.55
CA SER A 119 10.75 0.71 21.07
C SER A 119 10.03 1.78 20.26
N ALA A 120 8.77 1.53 19.95
CA ALA A 120 7.83 2.52 19.48
C ALA A 120 6.47 2.32 20.16
N SER A 121 5.66 3.37 20.24
CA SER A 121 4.30 3.27 20.76
C SER A 121 3.39 4.27 20.10
N PHE A 122 2.12 3.90 19.93
CA PHE A 122 1.10 4.78 19.36
C PHE A 122 -0.27 4.52 20.01
N ALA A 123 -1.04 5.60 20.17
CA ALA A 123 -2.40 5.57 20.71
C ALA A 123 -3.43 6.15 19.71
N HIS A 124 -3.01 6.41 18.47
CA HIS A 124 -3.85 6.94 17.39
C HIS A 124 -3.61 6.16 16.10
N ASN A 125 -4.68 5.91 15.35
CA ASN A 125 -4.63 5.36 14.00
C ASN A 125 -4.68 6.52 12.99
N HIS A 126 -3.54 6.92 12.45
CA HIS A 126 -3.45 8.04 11.51
C HIS A 126 -4.29 7.84 10.24
N ALA A 127 -4.41 6.61 9.76
CA ALA A 127 -5.15 6.35 8.51
C ALA A 127 -6.65 6.53 8.64
N LEU A 128 -7.16 6.33 9.85
CA LEU A 128 -8.57 6.47 10.16
C LEU A 128 -8.84 7.72 11.00
N ASP A 129 -7.82 8.52 11.28
CA ASP A 129 -7.91 9.64 12.23
C ASP A 129 -8.70 9.27 13.50
N ARG A 130 -8.25 8.22 14.18
CA ARG A 130 -9.01 7.62 15.27
C ARG A 130 -8.13 7.32 16.46
N GLY A 131 -8.49 7.91 17.60
CA GLY A 131 -7.91 7.55 18.90
C GLY A 131 -8.22 6.09 19.23
N LEU A 132 -7.23 5.39 19.77
CA LEU A 132 -7.36 4.01 20.21
C LEU A 132 -7.86 3.95 21.65
N THR A 133 -8.48 2.84 22.02
CA THR A 133 -8.93 2.55 23.39
C THR A 133 -7.81 2.10 24.31
N HIS A 134 -6.60 1.91 23.76
CA HIS A 134 -5.41 1.46 24.46
C HIS A 134 -4.17 1.92 23.66
N THR A 135 -3.00 2.00 24.29
CA THR A 135 -1.74 2.24 23.58
C THR A 135 -1.16 0.92 23.10
N VAL A 136 -0.71 0.86 21.85
CA VAL A 136 0.04 -0.27 21.31
C VAL A 136 1.53 0.05 21.40
N PHE A 137 2.29 -0.87 21.97
CA PHE A 137 3.75 -0.84 22.01
C PHE A 137 4.32 -1.85 21.04
N LEU A 138 5.36 -1.44 20.29
CA LEU A 138 6.19 -2.31 19.47
C LEU A 138 7.58 -2.43 20.09
N ARG A 139 8.05 -3.66 20.26
CA ARG A 139 9.42 -3.98 20.64
C ARG A 139 10.05 -4.74 19.50
N TYR A 140 11.18 -4.25 19.00
CA TYR A 140 11.79 -4.74 17.78
C TYR A 140 13.31 -4.84 17.89
N ARG A 141 13.89 -5.77 17.14
CA ARG A 141 15.34 -5.93 17.00
C ARG A 141 15.77 -5.64 15.58
N ASP A 142 16.11 -4.37 15.36
CA ASP A 142 16.42 -3.83 14.04
C ASP A 142 17.82 -3.19 14.00
N THR A 143 18.75 -3.83 14.69
CA THR A 143 20.17 -3.43 14.78
C THR A 143 21.03 -4.22 13.80
N PHE A 144 20.52 -4.46 12.59
CA PHE A 144 21.08 -5.42 11.62
C PHE A 144 22.53 -5.17 11.21
N LEU A 145 22.99 -3.91 11.25
CA LEU A 145 24.39 -3.55 11.00
C LEU A 145 25.35 -4.06 12.08
N VAL A 146 24.82 -4.36 13.27
CA VAL A 146 25.59 -4.83 14.43
C VAL A 146 25.37 -6.32 14.66
N ASP A 147 24.13 -6.81 14.56
CA ASP A 147 23.75 -8.17 14.97
C ASP A 147 23.29 -9.10 13.84
N GLY A 148 23.32 -8.63 12.59
CA GLY A 148 22.94 -9.44 11.43
C GLY A 148 21.45 -9.78 11.33
N SER A 149 20.57 -9.01 12.00
CA SER A 149 19.11 -9.17 11.91
C SER A 149 18.62 -9.32 10.45
N GLN A 150 17.84 -10.37 10.20
CA GLN A 150 17.34 -10.72 8.87
C GLN A 150 16.05 -9.96 8.52
N PRO A 151 15.75 -9.72 7.23
CA PRO A 151 14.49 -9.10 6.81
C PRO A 151 13.27 -9.81 7.38
N ASN A 152 12.33 -9.05 7.93
CA ASN A 152 11.14 -9.62 8.55
C ASN A 152 10.08 -9.98 7.51
N LYS A 153 9.99 -11.27 7.16
CA LYS A 153 9.06 -11.78 6.13
C LYS A 153 7.58 -11.58 6.51
N ALA A 154 7.25 -11.60 7.80
CA ALA A 154 5.88 -11.41 8.27
C ALA A 154 5.45 -9.96 8.06
N ILE A 155 6.30 -8.99 8.41
CA ILE A 155 6.07 -7.57 8.17
C ILE A 155 5.98 -7.27 6.67
N ASN A 156 6.92 -7.77 5.87
CA ASN A 156 6.93 -7.58 4.42
C ASN A 156 5.67 -8.12 3.73
N LYS A 157 4.97 -9.07 4.36
CA LYS A 157 3.72 -9.62 3.84
C LYS A 157 2.52 -8.71 4.07
N VAL A 158 2.54 -7.91 5.13
CA VAL A 158 1.40 -7.09 5.57
C VAL A 158 1.57 -5.61 5.28
N CYS A 159 2.80 -5.12 5.24
CA CYS A 159 3.09 -3.72 4.96
C CYS A 159 3.07 -3.39 3.46
N ASP A 160 2.83 -2.12 3.18
CA ASP A 160 2.96 -1.56 1.85
C ASP A 160 4.44 -1.29 1.55
N LEU A 161 5.07 -2.24 0.86
CA LEU A 161 6.47 -2.15 0.45
C LEU A 161 6.71 -1.11 -0.65
N ASP A 162 5.65 -0.54 -1.21
CA ASP A 162 5.72 0.60 -2.12
C ASP A 162 5.54 1.93 -1.35
N SER A 163 5.50 1.93 -0.02
CA SER A 163 5.53 3.16 0.77
C SER A 163 6.90 3.86 0.68
N ARG A 164 6.90 5.19 0.50
CA ARG A 164 8.14 5.99 0.62
C ARG A 164 8.66 6.09 2.04
N TYR A 165 7.78 5.88 3.02
CA TYR A 165 8.10 5.78 4.44
C TYR A 165 8.32 4.33 4.88
N ALA A 166 8.33 3.37 3.95
CA ALA A 166 8.61 1.98 4.26
C ALA A 166 9.96 1.89 4.98
N HIS A 167 9.92 1.34 6.18
CA HIS A 167 11.10 0.98 6.93
C HIS A 167 11.44 -0.48 6.64
N GLU A 168 12.72 -0.77 6.40
CA GLU A 168 13.18 -2.13 6.16
C GLU A 168 13.29 -2.89 7.48
N TRP A 169 12.13 -3.25 8.04
CA TRP A 169 12.04 -3.94 9.32
C TRP A 169 12.78 -5.28 9.27
N ARG A 170 13.77 -5.42 10.16
CA ARG A 170 14.53 -6.65 10.36
C ARG A 170 14.31 -7.20 11.77
N GLY A 171 14.69 -8.47 11.94
CA GLY A 171 14.61 -9.21 13.19
C GLY A 171 13.16 -9.41 13.68
N PRO A 172 13.00 -9.97 14.89
CA PRO A 172 11.69 -10.19 15.51
C PRO A 172 11.06 -8.90 16.02
N ILE A 173 9.73 -8.83 15.93
CA ILE A 173 8.92 -7.72 16.46
C ILE A 173 7.75 -8.28 17.26
N VAL A 174 7.55 -7.77 18.48
CA VAL A 174 6.40 -8.08 19.35
C VAL A 174 5.57 -6.81 19.55
N ALA A 175 4.27 -6.90 19.27
CA ALA A 175 3.29 -5.86 19.55
C ALA A 175 2.41 -6.26 20.74
N TYR A 176 2.22 -5.35 21.71
CA TYR A 176 1.34 -5.57 22.87
C TYR A 176 0.59 -4.30 23.28
N GLY A 177 -0.59 -4.46 23.89
CA GLY A 177 -1.44 -3.36 24.32
C GLY A 177 -1.30 -3.03 25.81
N THR A 178 -1.48 -1.76 26.18
CA THR A 178 -1.56 -1.30 27.57
C THR A 178 -2.68 -0.28 27.77
N GLU A 179 -3.15 -0.13 29.00
CA GLU A 179 -4.24 0.79 29.35
C GLU A 179 -3.89 2.28 29.22
N LEU A 180 -2.63 2.63 28.96
CA LEU A 180 -2.21 4.02 28.82
C LEU A 180 -2.92 4.66 27.62
N LEU A 181 -3.37 5.89 27.79
CA LEU A 181 -3.90 6.73 26.72
C LEU A 181 -3.01 7.97 26.63
N GLY A 182 -2.38 8.20 25.47
CA GLY A 182 -1.72 9.46 25.17
C GLY A 182 -0.28 9.67 25.69
N GLY A 183 0.56 8.62 25.75
CA GLY A 183 2.03 8.79 25.81
C GLY A 183 2.60 9.53 27.04
N MET A 184 1.85 9.62 28.14
CA MET A 184 2.38 10.21 29.38
C MET A 184 3.56 9.39 29.94
N SER A 185 4.45 10.03 30.69
CA SER A 185 5.63 9.45 31.35
C SER A 185 5.30 8.46 32.48
N ILE A 186 4.14 7.83 32.44
CA ILE A 186 3.65 6.91 33.46
C ILE A 186 3.77 5.51 32.90
N ASP A 187 4.48 4.64 33.61
CA ASP A 187 4.59 3.24 33.25
C ASP A 187 3.21 2.54 33.34
N PRO A 188 2.88 1.63 32.40
CA PRO A 188 1.56 1.01 32.35
C PRO A 188 1.34 0.07 33.54
N LYS A 189 0.19 0.12 34.20
CA LYS A 189 -0.14 -0.81 35.31
C LYS A 189 -0.93 -2.03 34.87
N GLN A 190 -1.53 -1.99 33.67
CA GLN A 190 -2.26 -3.10 33.09
C GLN A 190 -1.94 -3.31 31.61
N THR A 191 -2.06 -4.56 31.19
CA THR A 191 -1.96 -4.98 29.79
C THR A 191 -3.35 -5.22 29.20
N VAL A 192 -3.46 -5.02 27.89
CA VAL A 192 -4.67 -5.23 27.11
C VAL A 192 -4.43 -6.34 26.10
N ASP A 193 -5.40 -7.24 25.95
CA ASP A 193 -5.36 -8.30 24.94
C ASP A 193 -5.63 -7.71 23.55
N LEU A 194 -4.65 -7.82 22.65
CA LEU A 194 -4.83 -7.39 21.27
C LEU A 194 -5.83 -8.29 20.54
N ALA A 195 -6.69 -7.70 19.73
CA ALA A 195 -7.67 -8.35 18.87
C ALA A 195 -7.20 -8.36 17.40
N PRO A 196 -7.88 -9.10 16.50
CA PRO A 196 -7.53 -9.09 15.08
C PRO A 196 -7.56 -7.69 14.45
N SER A 197 -8.40 -6.79 14.94
CA SER A 197 -8.47 -5.39 14.49
C SER A 197 -7.20 -4.59 14.75
N ASP A 198 -6.40 -4.95 15.76
CA ASP A 198 -5.18 -4.22 16.11
C ASP A 198 -4.06 -4.44 15.11
N LEU A 199 -4.06 -5.58 14.40
CA LEU A 199 -3.09 -5.84 13.32
C LEU A 199 -3.14 -4.75 12.27
N ARG A 200 -4.34 -4.30 11.87
CA ARG A 200 -4.45 -3.23 10.90
C ARG A 200 -3.83 -1.94 11.42
N THR A 201 -4.16 -1.56 12.65
CA THR A 201 -3.64 -0.33 13.25
C THR A 201 -2.10 -0.38 13.31
N ILE A 202 -1.54 -1.53 13.68
CA ILE A 202 -0.09 -1.76 13.65
C ILE A 202 0.45 -1.58 12.23
N VAL A 203 -0.17 -2.17 11.21
CA VAL A 203 0.28 -2.03 9.81
C VAL A 203 0.19 -0.59 9.31
N HIS A 204 -0.87 0.15 9.66
CA HIS A 204 -0.96 1.57 9.34
C HIS A 204 0.22 2.34 9.94
N PHE A 205 0.54 2.10 11.22
CA PHE A 205 1.70 2.70 11.86
C PHE A 205 3.01 2.32 11.14
N LEU A 206 3.22 1.04 10.84
CA LEU A 206 4.44 0.55 10.17
C LEU A 206 4.64 1.19 8.77
N ASN A 207 3.55 1.44 8.04
CA ASN A 207 3.60 2.04 6.71
C ASN A 207 4.02 3.52 6.70
N VAL A 208 3.86 4.21 7.83
CA VAL A 208 4.23 5.63 8.00
C VAL A 208 5.29 5.82 9.09
N PHE A 209 6.00 4.75 9.48
CA PHE A 209 6.95 4.80 10.59
C PHE A 209 8.02 5.90 10.44
N ASN A 210 8.55 6.07 9.23
CA ASN A 210 9.54 7.09 8.91
C ASN A 210 8.93 8.43 8.47
N CYS A 211 7.60 8.59 8.56
CA CYS A 211 6.95 9.87 8.29
C CYS A 211 7.28 10.83 9.43
N GLN A 212 8.16 11.80 9.17
CA GLN A 212 8.43 12.87 10.11
C GLN A 212 7.28 13.87 10.07
N GLY A 213 6.60 14.08 11.20
CA GLY A 213 5.51 15.04 11.25
C GLY A 213 4.54 14.83 12.42
N SER A 214 3.60 15.75 12.49
CA SER A 214 2.44 15.72 13.37
C SER A 214 1.45 14.63 12.95
N MET A 215 0.43 14.42 13.78
CA MET A 215 -0.70 13.53 13.46
C MET A 215 -1.37 13.90 12.13
N ALA A 216 -1.46 15.18 11.80
CA ALA A 216 -2.05 15.67 10.56
C ALA A 216 -1.26 15.25 9.32
N ASP A 217 0.08 15.22 9.42
CA ASP A 217 0.96 14.79 8.33
C ASP A 217 0.74 13.30 8.04
N GLY A 218 0.67 12.46 9.08
CA GLY A 218 0.33 11.04 8.94
C GLY A 218 -1.04 10.80 8.31
N MET A 219 -2.05 11.60 8.66
CA MET A 219 -3.39 11.53 8.05
C MET A 219 -3.36 11.90 6.56
N GLN A 220 -2.66 12.98 6.21
CA GLN A 220 -2.54 13.42 4.82
C GLN A 220 -1.82 12.38 3.95
N GLU A 221 -0.85 11.66 4.52
CA GLU A 221 -0.10 10.62 3.81
C GLU A 221 -0.91 9.32 3.64
N MET A 222 -1.73 8.95 4.63
CA MET A 222 -2.61 7.79 4.53
C MET A 222 -3.84 8.03 3.64
N ARG A 223 -4.12 9.27 3.22
CA ARG A 223 -5.33 9.57 2.43
C ARG A 223 -5.35 8.76 1.13
N PRO A 224 -6.48 8.11 0.79
CA PRO A 224 -6.57 7.35 -0.44
C PRO A 224 -6.62 8.31 -1.64
N ILE A 225 -5.74 8.10 -2.61
CA ILE A 225 -5.73 8.77 -3.90
C ILE A 225 -6.30 7.81 -4.94
N ALA A 226 -7.33 8.25 -5.65
CA ALA A 226 -7.94 7.47 -6.72
C ALA A 226 -7.10 7.56 -7.99
N GLY A 227 -6.88 6.41 -8.61
CA GLY A 227 -6.26 6.29 -9.91
C GLY A 227 -6.72 5.03 -10.62
N VAL A 228 -5.92 4.57 -11.58
CA VAL A 228 -6.35 3.52 -12.51
C VAL A 228 -5.32 2.40 -12.55
N ARG A 229 -5.77 1.16 -12.41
CA ARG A 229 -5.00 -0.02 -12.79
C ARG A 229 -5.29 -0.31 -14.26
N ILE A 230 -4.28 -0.16 -15.11
CA ILE A 230 -4.35 -0.57 -16.52
C ILE A 230 -3.90 -2.02 -16.59
N ASN A 231 -4.86 -2.92 -16.79
CA ASN A 231 -4.60 -4.36 -16.85
C ASN A 231 -3.92 -4.74 -18.18
N CYS A 232 -2.88 -5.59 -18.10
CA CYS A 232 -2.29 -6.21 -19.29
C CYS A 232 -3.26 -7.20 -19.94
N GLY A 233 -2.93 -7.64 -21.16
CA GLY A 233 -3.74 -8.57 -21.92
C GLY A 233 -4.21 -9.78 -21.11
N GLY A 234 -3.30 -10.49 -20.45
CA GLY A 234 -3.59 -11.70 -19.70
C GLY A 234 -4.51 -11.48 -18.50
N ASP A 235 -4.38 -10.34 -17.81
CA ASP A 235 -5.31 -9.97 -16.73
C ASP A 235 -6.73 -9.72 -17.28
N VAL A 236 -6.86 -9.26 -18.54
CA VAL A 236 -8.15 -9.03 -19.21
C VAL A 236 -8.72 -10.34 -19.77
N GLU A 237 -8.04 -10.99 -20.72
CA GLU A 237 -8.55 -12.18 -21.43
C GLU A 237 -8.65 -13.42 -20.54
N HIS A 238 -7.61 -13.72 -19.76
CA HIS A 238 -7.59 -14.90 -18.90
C HIS A 238 -8.05 -14.59 -17.47
N GLY A 239 -7.79 -13.37 -17.00
CA GLY A 239 -8.15 -12.93 -15.66
C GLY A 239 -9.56 -12.37 -15.53
N GLY A 240 -10.25 -12.10 -16.65
CA GLY A 240 -11.61 -11.55 -16.67
C GLY A 240 -11.73 -10.15 -16.05
N ARG A 241 -10.63 -9.38 -16.00
CA ARG A 241 -10.62 -8.03 -15.43
C ARG A 241 -10.96 -6.98 -16.47
N LEU A 242 -11.52 -5.86 -16.03
CA LEU A 242 -11.70 -4.67 -16.85
C LEU A 242 -10.33 -4.14 -17.33
N LYS A 243 -10.26 -3.60 -18.55
CA LYS A 243 -9.01 -3.01 -19.08
C LYS A 243 -8.50 -1.86 -18.21
N TYR A 244 -9.41 -0.96 -17.83
CA TYR A 244 -9.18 0.17 -16.94
C TYR A 244 -10.01 -0.06 -15.67
N GLU A 245 -9.35 -0.31 -14.55
CA GLU A 245 -10.01 -0.66 -13.29
C GLU A 245 -9.69 0.41 -12.25
N PRO A 246 -10.69 0.94 -11.52
CA PRO A 246 -10.44 1.92 -10.47
C PRO A 246 -9.60 1.30 -9.36
N VAL A 247 -8.60 2.05 -8.88
CA VAL A 247 -7.75 1.65 -7.77
C VAL A 247 -7.51 2.84 -6.85
N THR A 248 -7.26 2.57 -5.58
CA THR A 248 -6.84 3.59 -4.62
C THR A 248 -5.50 3.21 -4.03
N VAL A 249 -4.55 4.15 -4.02
CA VAL A 249 -3.28 4.02 -3.30
C VAL A 249 -3.15 5.13 -2.27
N PRO A 250 -2.46 4.92 -1.14
CA PRO A 250 -2.19 5.98 -0.18
C PRO A 250 -1.32 7.09 -0.79
N ALA A 251 -1.45 8.32 -0.32
CA ALA A 251 -0.66 9.47 -0.80
C ALA A 251 0.86 9.34 -0.57
N TYR A 252 1.30 8.44 0.31
CA TYR A 252 2.72 8.12 0.54
C TYR A 252 3.31 7.10 -0.46
N HIS A 253 2.50 6.53 -1.36
CA HIS A 253 2.96 5.49 -2.28
C HIS A 253 4.07 6.04 -3.21
N ARG A 254 5.16 5.29 -3.39
CA ARG A 254 6.36 5.67 -4.18
C ARG A 254 6.07 5.98 -5.63
N ILE A 255 4.93 5.53 -6.16
CA ILE A 255 4.46 5.93 -7.50
C ILE A 255 4.46 7.45 -7.70
N PHE A 256 4.23 8.25 -6.66
CA PHE A 256 4.24 9.72 -6.76
C PHE A 256 5.67 10.31 -6.87
N GLU A 257 6.70 9.50 -6.68
CA GLU A 257 8.12 9.86 -6.86
C GLU A 257 8.62 9.49 -8.26
N GLU A 258 7.90 8.61 -8.96
CA GLU A 258 8.22 8.27 -10.34
C GLU A 258 8.01 9.51 -11.25
N PRO A 259 8.90 9.73 -12.23
CA PRO A 259 8.78 10.86 -13.15
C PRO A 259 7.46 10.78 -13.92
N ALA A 260 6.92 11.95 -14.29
CA ALA A 260 5.75 11.98 -15.15
C ALA A 260 6.04 11.39 -16.53
N ALA A 261 5.01 10.81 -17.16
CA ALA A 261 5.02 10.48 -18.57
C ALA A 261 5.25 11.77 -19.37
N PRO A 262 6.29 11.86 -20.23
CA PRO A 262 6.69 13.12 -20.87
C PRO A 262 5.55 13.81 -21.59
N ILE A 263 4.77 13.06 -22.36
CA ILE A 263 3.64 13.60 -23.13
C ILE A 263 2.54 14.21 -22.26
N SER A 264 2.28 13.62 -21.10
CA SER A 264 1.25 14.10 -20.17
C SER A 264 1.55 15.46 -19.55
N THR A 265 2.84 15.81 -19.44
CA THR A 265 3.24 17.13 -18.94
C THR A 265 2.77 18.27 -19.85
N ARG A 266 2.73 18.01 -21.16
CA ARG A 266 2.22 18.97 -22.16
C ARG A 266 0.70 19.03 -22.22
N PHE A 267 0.01 17.99 -21.75
CA PHE A 267 -1.44 18.01 -21.61
C PHE A 267 -1.92 18.80 -20.38
N GLY A 268 -1.04 19.21 -19.46
CA GLY A 268 -1.43 20.01 -18.29
C GLY A 268 -1.90 19.20 -17.08
N PHE A 269 -1.93 17.85 -17.16
CA PHE A 269 -2.19 16.97 -16.03
C PHE A 269 -1.16 15.82 -15.99
N PRO A 270 0.04 16.04 -15.43
CA PRO A 270 1.09 15.03 -15.42
C PRO A 270 0.64 13.72 -14.74
N VAL A 271 0.78 12.60 -15.46
CA VAL A 271 0.52 11.26 -14.94
C VAL A 271 1.81 10.47 -14.80
N THR A 272 1.84 9.53 -13.87
CA THR A 272 2.98 8.67 -13.59
C THR A 272 2.53 7.21 -13.44
N MET A 273 3.44 6.28 -13.70
CA MET A 273 3.13 4.84 -13.75
C MET A 273 4.12 3.98 -12.97
N GLN A 274 3.59 2.95 -12.32
CA GLN A 274 4.37 1.88 -11.68
C GLN A 274 3.80 0.52 -12.05
N ARG A 275 4.67 -0.47 -12.30
CA ARG A 275 4.23 -1.85 -12.54
C ARG A 275 3.54 -2.43 -11.32
N VAL A 276 2.43 -3.14 -11.54
CA VAL A 276 1.82 -4.00 -10.53
C VAL A 276 2.75 -5.19 -10.30
N ARG A 277 3.27 -5.32 -9.07
CA ARG A 277 4.20 -6.38 -8.69
C ARG A 277 3.65 -7.77 -9.05
N GLY A 278 4.47 -8.59 -9.71
CA GLY A 278 4.15 -9.97 -10.10
C GLY A 278 3.20 -10.13 -11.28
N SER A 279 2.63 -9.05 -11.84
CA SER A 279 1.70 -9.14 -12.98
C SER A 279 2.40 -9.68 -14.24
N TYR A 280 3.60 -9.21 -14.56
CA TYR A 280 4.42 -9.76 -15.64
C TYR A 280 4.72 -11.25 -15.43
N ASN A 281 5.26 -11.62 -14.26
CA ASN A 281 5.66 -13.00 -13.97
C ASN A 281 4.49 -14.00 -14.05
N ARG A 282 3.27 -13.54 -13.78
CA ARG A 282 2.06 -14.37 -13.92
C ARG A 282 1.79 -14.76 -15.38
N TRP A 283 2.13 -13.88 -16.32
CA TRP A 283 1.75 -13.98 -17.73
C TRP A 283 2.95 -14.09 -18.68
N ASN A 284 4.17 -14.25 -18.15
CA ASN A 284 5.41 -14.27 -18.94
C ASN A 284 5.47 -15.42 -19.97
N ASN A 285 4.74 -16.50 -19.73
CA ASN A 285 4.61 -17.65 -20.63
C ASN A 285 3.23 -17.76 -21.29
N GLY A 286 2.36 -16.75 -21.11
CA GLY A 286 1.02 -16.74 -21.67
C GLY A 286 0.95 -16.01 -23.00
N THR A 287 0.03 -16.42 -23.86
CA THR A 287 -0.33 -15.75 -25.12
C THR A 287 -1.82 -15.46 -25.13
N MET A 288 -2.18 -14.36 -25.77
CA MET A 288 -3.54 -13.91 -26.03
C MET A 288 -4.13 -14.64 -27.24
N ALA A 289 -5.44 -14.53 -27.44
CA ALA A 289 -6.13 -15.15 -28.58
C ALA A 289 -5.62 -14.65 -29.95
N ASP A 290 -5.17 -13.39 -30.01
CA ASP A 290 -4.61 -12.74 -31.20
C ASP A 290 -3.10 -13.02 -31.41
N GLY A 291 -2.49 -13.87 -30.57
CA GLY A 291 -1.08 -14.25 -30.64
C GLY A 291 -0.12 -13.29 -29.92
N TRP A 292 -0.60 -12.16 -29.38
CA TRP A 292 0.24 -11.28 -28.56
C TRP A 292 0.62 -11.93 -27.23
N LEU A 293 1.74 -11.53 -26.65
CA LEU A 293 2.15 -12.02 -25.34
C LEU A 293 1.19 -11.47 -24.26
N ALA A 294 0.77 -12.33 -23.33
CA ALA A 294 -0.25 -11.98 -22.34
C ALA A 294 0.21 -10.86 -21.37
N PHE A 295 1.51 -10.61 -21.23
CA PHE A 295 2.00 -9.47 -20.43
C PHE A 295 2.03 -8.14 -21.19
N CYS A 296 1.72 -8.12 -22.49
CA CYS A 296 1.69 -6.89 -23.28
C CYS A 296 0.63 -5.93 -22.74
N ASN A 297 0.99 -4.64 -22.72
CA ASN A 297 0.08 -3.58 -22.29
C ASN A 297 0.30 -2.32 -23.14
N PRO A 298 -0.18 -2.30 -24.39
CA PRO A 298 0.02 -1.19 -25.32
C PRO A 298 -0.43 0.15 -24.74
N ALA A 299 -1.58 0.18 -24.06
CA ALA A 299 -2.07 1.36 -23.36
C ALA A 299 -1.02 2.00 -22.43
N ALA A 300 -0.35 1.20 -21.60
CA ALA A 300 0.71 1.68 -20.72
C ALA A 300 1.97 2.11 -21.49
N THR A 301 2.29 1.43 -22.59
CA THR A 301 3.42 1.80 -23.46
C THR A 301 3.19 3.18 -24.08
N TYR A 302 2.05 3.40 -24.73
CA TYR A 302 1.79 4.62 -25.49
C TYR A 302 1.51 5.85 -24.61
N ILE A 303 0.98 5.69 -23.39
CA ILE A 303 0.89 6.82 -22.45
C ILE A 303 2.28 7.40 -22.12
N TYR A 304 3.35 6.59 -22.19
CA TYR A 304 4.72 7.02 -21.87
C TYR A 304 5.55 7.42 -23.09
N LEU A 305 4.92 7.79 -24.21
CA LEU A 305 5.63 8.29 -25.39
C LEU A 305 6.52 9.49 -25.05
N GLY A 306 7.76 9.47 -25.53
CA GLY A 306 8.62 10.65 -25.50
C GLY A 306 8.21 11.65 -26.57
N CYS A 307 8.17 12.93 -26.19
CA CYS A 307 7.75 14.03 -27.05
C CYS A 307 8.79 15.15 -27.12
N ASP A 308 10.05 14.88 -26.77
CA ASP A 308 11.15 15.84 -26.94
C ASP A 308 12.17 15.30 -27.95
N PRO A 309 12.35 15.95 -29.11
CA PRO A 309 13.24 15.47 -30.16
C PRO A 309 14.73 15.54 -29.77
N LYS A 310 15.05 16.24 -28.68
CA LYS A 310 16.43 16.40 -28.17
C LYS A 310 16.81 15.32 -27.16
N VAL A 311 15.84 14.68 -26.52
CA VAL A 311 16.08 13.64 -25.51
C VAL A 311 16.38 12.32 -26.20
N ARG A 312 17.42 11.63 -25.74
CA ARG A 312 17.78 10.28 -26.18
C ARG A 312 17.68 9.32 -25.00
N ASP A 313 17.10 8.14 -25.23
CA ASP A 313 17.20 7.02 -24.30
C ASP A 313 18.53 6.32 -24.59
N ASN A 314 19.37 6.18 -23.56
CA ASN A 314 20.68 5.53 -23.63
C ASN A 314 20.61 4.08 -24.15
N THR A 315 19.42 3.47 -24.19
CA THR A 315 19.21 2.08 -24.58
C THR A 315 18.41 1.87 -25.87
N ALA A 316 17.80 2.91 -26.47
CA ALA A 316 16.86 2.76 -27.59
C ALA A 316 16.86 3.86 -28.67
N GLY A 317 17.74 4.86 -28.58
CA GLY A 317 17.79 5.93 -29.59
C GLY A 317 16.95 7.16 -29.22
N PRO A 318 16.42 7.94 -30.18
CA PRO A 318 15.62 9.13 -29.89
C PRO A 318 14.37 8.76 -29.08
N SER A 319 14.06 9.48 -28.01
CA SER A 319 12.81 9.25 -27.26
C SER A 319 11.56 9.71 -28.01
N TRP A 320 11.76 10.49 -29.08
CA TRP A 320 10.73 11.06 -29.92
C TRP A 320 9.83 9.99 -30.56
N GLY A 321 8.58 9.91 -30.13
CA GLY A 321 7.61 8.94 -30.64
C GLY A 321 7.76 7.52 -30.08
N PHE A 322 8.65 7.31 -29.10
CA PHE A 322 8.88 6.01 -28.50
C PHE A 322 8.81 6.09 -26.97
N ALA A 323 8.22 5.06 -26.35
CA ALA A 323 8.28 4.92 -24.90
C ALA A 323 9.68 4.45 -24.47
N PRO A 324 10.16 4.73 -23.25
CA PRO A 324 11.38 4.12 -22.73
C PRO A 324 11.35 2.59 -22.77
N MET A 325 12.50 1.92 -22.88
CA MET A 325 12.56 0.43 -22.97
C MET A 325 11.86 -0.28 -21.81
N LYS A 326 11.89 0.32 -20.61
CA LYS A 326 11.18 -0.17 -19.43
C LYS A 326 9.65 -0.13 -19.58
N TRP A 327 9.09 0.52 -20.59
CA TRP A 327 7.66 0.54 -20.89
C TRP A 327 7.33 -0.13 -22.22
N GLN A 328 8.33 -0.61 -22.96
CA GLN A 328 8.15 -1.44 -24.15
C GLN A 328 8.19 -2.94 -23.81
N ASN A 329 8.99 -3.34 -22.80
CA ASN A 329 9.26 -4.74 -22.49
C ASN A 329 8.73 -5.16 -21.11
N SER A 330 8.24 -6.40 -21.01
CA SER A 330 7.83 -7.03 -19.75
C SER A 330 6.96 -6.10 -18.88
N VAL A 331 5.98 -5.45 -19.50
CA VAL A 331 5.21 -4.37 -18.86
C VAL A 331 4.29 -4.93 -17.79
N GLY A 332 3.46 -5.92 -18.14
CA GLY A 332 2.41 -6.41 -17.25
C GLY A 332 1.36 -5.32 -16.97
N SER A 333 0.60 -5.49 -15.90
CA SER A 333 -0.39 -4.51 -15.47
C SER A 333 0.32 -3.36 -14.75
N VAL A 334 -0.19 -2.14 -14.87
CA VAL A 334 0.39 -0.93 -14.25
C VAL A 334 -0.65 -0.19 -13.42
N LEU A 335 -0.18 0.53 -12.41
CA LEU A 335 -0.93 1.61 -11.76
C LEU A 335 -0.60 2.91 -12.49
N LEU A 336 -1.61 3.71 -12.79
CA LEU A 336 -1.54 5.04 -13.38
C LEU A 336 -2.18 6.03 -12.40
N MET A 337 -1.40 7.03 -11.98
CA MET A 337 -1.81 8.04 -11.01
C MET A 337 -1.47 9.43 -11.53
N ARG A 338 -2.23 10.47 -11.13
CA ARG A 338 -1.80 11.85 -11.34
C ARG A 338 -0.72 12.24 -10.35
N GLN A 339 0.32 12.93 -10.82
CA GLN A 339 1.44 13.34 -9.98
C GLN A 339 1.02 14.38 -8.93
N ASP A 340 0.01 15.20 -9.21
CA ASP A 340 -0.59 16.17 -8.28
C ASP A 340 -1.50 15.54 -7.21
N LYS A 341 -1.60 14.20 -7.18
CA LYS A 341 -2.44 13.43 -6.27
C LYS A 341 -3.94 13.76 -6.36
N LYS A 342 -4.41 14.35 -7.47
CA LYS A 342 -5.84 14.43 -7.76
C LYS A 342 -6.37 13.11 -8.31
N THR A 343 -7.69 12.96 -8.30
CA THR A 343 -8.39 11.79 -8.83
C THR A 343 -8.10 11.58 -10.31
N LEU A 344 -7.84 10.34 -10.69
CA LEU A 344 -7.83 9.90 -12.09
C LEU A 344 -8.83 8.74 -12.25
N LEU A 345 -9.77 8.89 -13.18
CA LEU A 345 -10.83 7.93 -13.42
C LEU A 345 -10.49 6.97 -14.57
N PRO A 346 -11.08 5.77 -14.62
CA PRO A 346 -10.91 4.81 -15.72
C PRO A 346 -11.06 5.44 -17.12
N GLU A 347 -12.04 6.32 -17.28
CA GLU A 347 -12.37 7.02 -18.52
C GLU A 347 -11.28 8.02 -18.90
N HIS A 348 -10.70 8.72 -17.92
CA HIS A 348 -9.55 9.62 -18.15
C HIS A 348 -8.36 8.84 -18.70
N ALA A 349 -8.08 7.66 -18.12
CA ALA A 349 -6.99 6.80 -18.57
C ALA A 349 -7.28 6.16 -19.94
N ALA A 350 -8.53 5.80 -20.20
CA ALA A 350 -8.95 5.25 -21.49
C ALA A 350 -8.78 6.27 -22.62
N ALA A 351 -9.33 7.48 -22.46
CA ALA A 351 -9.19 8.56 -23.44
C ALA A 351 -7.73 8.97 -23.66
N LEU A 352 -6.94 9.07 -22.59
CA LEU A 352 -5.51 9.38 -22.67
C LEU A 352 -4.75 8.30 -23.45
N SER A 353 -5.00 7.03 -23.12
CA SER A 353 -4.41 5.89 -23.80
C SER A 353 -4.75 5.89 -25.29
N ASP A 354 -6.02 6.10 -25.61
CA ASP A 354 -6.56 6.08 -26.96
C ASP A 354 -5.95 7.20 -27.82
N TYR A 355 -5.90 8.43 -27.28
CA TYR A 355 -5.27 9.56 -27.94
C TYR A 355 -3.78 9.31 -28.22
N CYS A 356 -3.04 8.78 -27.24
CA CYS A 356 -1.63 8.46 -27.44
C CYS A 356 -1.42 7.32 -28.45
N GLN A 357 -2.21 6.25 -28.34
CA GLN A 357 -2.02 5.02 -29.10
C GLN A 357 -2.47 5.14 -30.56
N PHE A 358 -3.60 5.78 -30.83
CA PHE A 358 -4.19 5.78 -32.17
C PHE A 358 -4.04 7.12 -32.89
N HIS A 359 -4.15 8.24 -32.17
CA HIS A 359 -4.00 9.56 -32.81
C HIS A 359 -2.53 9.98 -32.93
N LEU A 360 -1.80 10.01 -31.82
CA LEU A 360 -0.43 10.54 -31.81
C LEU A 360 0.58 9.60 -32.48
N THR A 361 0.42 8.29 -32.29
CA THR A 361 1.32 7.30 -32.90
C THR A 361 1.26 7.34 -34.42
N ASP A 362 0.09 7.55 -35.03
CA ASP A 362 -0.04 7.79 -36.48
C ASP A 362 0.80 8.98 -36.93
N LEU A 363 0.69 10.11 -36.22
CA LEU A 363 1.46 11.32 -36.55
C LEU A 363 2.97 11.12 -36.40
N PHE A 364 3.41 10.43 -35.35
CA PHE A 364 4.83 10.09 -35.17
C PHE A 364 5.32 9.16 -36.29
N GLN A 365 4.55 8.13 -36.66
CA GLN A 365 4.91 7.19 -37.71
C GLN A 365 5.02 7.89 -39.07
N ARG A 366 4.03 8.71 -39.44
CA ARG A 366 4.05 9.50 -40.69
C ARG A 366 5.23 10.44 -40.78
N GLN A 367 5.65 11.02 -39.66
CA GLN A 367 6.89 11.81 -39.63
C GLN A 367 8.13 10.94 -39.87
N ILE A 368 8.20 9.76 -39.24
CA ILE A 368 9.32 8.81 -39.41
C ILE A 368 9.40 8.34 -40.87
N ASP A 369 8.25 8.13 -41.51
CA ASP A 369 8.13 7.73 -42.92
C ASP A 369 8.46 8.88 -43.90
N GLY A 370 8.70 10.10 -43.38
CA GLY A 370 9.12 11.26 -44.17
C GLY A 370 7.98 11.98 -44.88
N GLU A 371 6.73 11.88 -44.39
CA GLU A 371 5.58 12.54 -45.00
C GLU A 371 5.75 14.08 -45.02
N ILE A 372 5.53 14.66 -46.21
CA ILE A 372 5.68 16.10 -46.44
C ILE A 372 4.68 16.88 -45.56
N GLY A 373 5.20 17.84 -44.80
CA GLY A 373 4.38 18.73 -43.96
C GLY A 373 4.17 18.26 -42.53
N ILE A 374 4.54 17.01 -42.21
CA ILE A 374 4.56 16.51 -40.83
C ILE A 374 5.97 16.70 -40.26
N ASN A 375 6.12 17.61 -39.30
CA ASN A 375 7.37 17.85 -38.60
C ASN A 375 7.17 17.90 -37.08
N ALA A 376 8.27 17.94 -36.33
CA ALA A 376 8.21 17.90 -34.87
C ALA A 376 7.37 19.05 -34.27
N ALA A 377 7.46 20.26 -34.86
CA ALA A 377 6.67 21.39 -34.41
C ALA A 377 5.16 21.21 -34.68
N ARG A 378 4.78 20.55 -35.78
CA ARG A 378 3.38 20.20 -36.08
C ARG A 378 2.85 19.19 -35.06
N ILE A 379 3.61 18.15 -34.75
CA ILE A 379 3.21 17.14 -33.75
C ILE A 379 3.06 17.76 -32.37
N LEU A 380 4.00 18.61 -31.95
CA LEU A 380 3.92 19.30 -30.66
C LEU A 380 2.70 20.22 -30.53
N ARG A 381 2.08 20.66 -31.63
CA ARG A 381 0.80 21.40 -31.60
C ARG A 381 -0.41 20.51 -31.40
N GLU A 382 -0.29 19.20 -31.62
CA GLU A 382 -1.32 18.21 -31.28
C GLU A 382 -1.11 17.68 -29.85
N ILE A 383 0.05 17.96 -29.25
CA ILE A 383 0.38 17.61 -27.86
C ILE A 383 0.26 18.86 -26.96
N THR A 384 -0.99 19.29 -26.74
CA THR A 384 -1.34 20.39 -25.84
C THR A 384 -2.60 20.07 -25.03
N GLU A 385 -2.81 20.83 -23.96
CA GLU A 385 -4.02 20.76 -23.15
C GLU A 385 -5.29 20.97 -23.98
N GLU A 386 -5.33 21.98 -24.84
CA GLU A 386 -6.53 22.33 -25.64
C GLU A 386 -6.91 21.20 -26.61
N LYS A 387 -5.90 20.55 -27.19
CA LYS A 387 -6.09 19.44 -28.12
C LYS A 387 -6.61 18.21 -27.41
N PHE A 388 -6.04 17.87 -26.26
CA PHE A 388 -6.55 16.76 -25.48
C PHE A 388 -7.95 17.04 -24.92
N LYS A 389 -8.25 18.27 -24.48
CA LYS A 389 -9.62 18.67 -24.09
C LYS A 389 -10.61 18.43 -25.22
N THR A 390 -10.29 18.90 -26.43
CA THR A 390 -11.16 18.71 -27.61
C THR A 390 -11.35 17.22 -27.90
N TYR A 391 -10.26 16.45 -27.89
CA TYR A 391 -10.32 15.01 -28.10
C TYR A 391 -11.17 14.30 -27.05
N TYR A 392 -11.03 14.66 -25.78
CA TYR A 392 -11.78 14.05 -24.68
C TYR A 392 -13.29 14.26 -24.83
N GLU A 393 -13.74 15.44 -25.27
CA GLU A 393 -15.16 15.70 -25.54
C GLU A 393 -15.69 14.81 -26.66
N THR A 394 -14.98 14.71 -27.78
CA THR A 394 -15.36 13.80 -28.89
C THR A 394 -15.33 12.33 -28.44
N TRP A 395 -14.27 11.92 -27.74
CA TRP A 395 -14.12 10.56 -27.23
C TRP A 395 -15.27 10.17 -26.30
N LYS A 396 -15.77 11.10 -25.46
CA LYS A 396 -16.94 10.88 -24.61
C LYS A 396 -18.18 10.62 -25.45
N GLU A 397 -18.46 11.47 -26.45
CA GLU A 397 -19.65 11.35 -27.31
C GLU A 397 -19.72 9.98 -28.01
N ASP A 398 -18.57 9.41 -28.35
CA ASP A 398 -18.42 8.10 -28.98
C ASP A 398 -18.58 6.91 -28.02
N GLN A 399 -18.78 7.13 -26.71
CA GLN A 399 -18.99 6.04 -25.75
C GLN A 399 -20.43 5.51 -25.76
N ASP A 400 -20.56 4.18 -25.83
CA ASP A 400 -21.86 3.49 -25.77
C ASP A 400 -22.58 3.70 -24.42
N ASP A 401 -21.82 3.88 -23.35
CA ASP A 401 -22.31 3.99 -21.97
C ASP A 401 -22.64 5.45 -21.62
N GLU A 402 -23.85 5.70 -21.09
CA GLU A 402 -24.32 7.03 -20.69
C GLU A 402 -23.54 7.61 -19.49
N GLU A 403 -23.09 6.76 -18.55
CA GLU A 403 -22.25 7.20 -17.43
C GLU A 403 -20.89 7.71 -17.94
N LYS A 404 -20.32 7.06 -18.97
CA LYS A 404 -19.06 7.51 -19.58
C LYS A 404 -19.21 8.80 -20.38
N ARG A 405 -20.34 8.98 -21.07
CA ARG A 405 -20.66 10.22 -21.81
C ARG A 405 -20.76 11.44 -20.91
N THR A 406 -21.20 11.25 -19.67
CA THR A 406 -21.40 12.32 -18.68
C THR A 406 -20.20 12.51 -17.74
N GLN A 407 -19.09 11.80 -17.99
CA GLN A 407 -17.93 11.83 -17.12
C GLN A 407 -17.21 13.19 -17.13
N ILE A 408 -16.95 13.73 -15.93
CA ILE A 408 -16.24 15.00 -15.77
C ILE A 408 -14.88 14.99 -16.45
N SER A 409 -14.44 16.15 -16.93
CA SER A 409 -13.14 16.30 -17.58
C SER A 409 -12.01 16.00 -16.59
N PRO A 410 -10.87 15.42 -17.04
CA PRO A 410 -9.68 15.33 -16.19
C PRO A 410 -9.16 16.70 -15.73
N TYR A 411 -9.60 17.81 -16.31
CA TYR A 411 -9.21 19.15 -15.86
C TYR A 411 -10.12 19.72 -14.76
N GLU A 412 -11.23 19.05 -14.46
CA GLU A 412 -12.29 19.52 -13.55
C GLU A 412 -12.37 18.69 -12.25
N VAL A 413 -11.43 17.76 -12.06
CA VAL A 413 -11.31 16.90 -10.86
C VAL A 413 -10.74 17.60 -9.63
#